data_AF-A0A358AYE8-F1
#
_entry.id   AF-A0A358AYE8-F1
#
_cell.length_a   1.000
_cell.length_b   1.000
_cell.length_c   1.000
_cell.angle_alpha   90.00
_cell.angle_beta   90.00
_cell.angle_gamma   90.00
#
_symmetry.space_group_name_H-M   'P 1'
#
loop_
_entity.id
_entity.type
_entity.pdbx_description
1 polymer ?
#
loop_
_entity_poly.entity_id
_entity_poly.type
_entity_poly.pdbx_seq_one_letter_code
_entity_poly.pdbx_strand_id
1 'polypeptide(L)'
;MAHTIHEIATALGAEAAGNVDIVIRRAAEPQAAGPEDLALAMDPKYAEGLAAGGARAAVVWPGADWQGLGLEAVIFAPRSRLAMAGLSRMMDPGPQIAPGLHPMAVV
;
A
#
# COMPACT_ATOMS: atom_id res chain seq x y z
N MET A 1 -11.51 -3.73 1.60
CA MET A 1 -11.98 -3.98 0.22
C MET A 1 -10.78 -4.44 -0.60
N ALA A 2 -10.99 -5.06 -1.76
CA ALA A 2 -9.90 -5.54 -2.60
C ALA A 2 -9.73 -4.59 -3.80
N HIS A 3 -8.48 -4.26 -4.15
CA HIS A 3 -8.13 -3.34 -5.23
C HIS A 3 -7.02 -3.91 -6.08
N THR A 4 -7.06 -3.69 -7.39
CA THR A 4 -5.94 -4.05 -8.29
C THR A 4 -4.79 -3.05 -8.12
N ILE A 5 -3.57 -3.46 -8.45
CA ILE A 5 -2.41 -2.55 -8.47
C ILE A 5 -2.66 -1.35 -9.39
N HIS A 6 -3.34 -1.54 -10.52
CA HIS A 6 -3.74 -0.45 -11.41
C HIS A 6 -4.65 0.58 -10.73
N GLU A 7 -5.69 0.13 -10.02
CA GLU A 7 -6.61 1.00 -9.28
C GLU A 7 -5.88 1.78 -8.19
N ILE A 8 -5.01 1.10 -7.44
CA ILE A 8 -4.22 1.72 -6.37
C ILE A 8 -3.29 2.78 -6.97
N ALA A 9 -2.53 2.45 -8.01
CA ALA A 9 -1.61 3.40 -8.65
C ALA A 9 -2.34 4.63 -9.21
N THR A 10 -3.52 4.42 -9.81
CA THR A 10 -4.38 5.51 -10.30
C THR A 10 -4.84 6.41 -9.17
N ALA A 11 -5.32 5.84 -8.06
CA ALA A 11 -5.74 6.61 -6.88
C ALA A 11 -4.59 7.41 -6.24
N LEU A 12 -3.36 6.89 -6.33
CA LEU A 12 -2.16 7.53 -5.84
C LEU A 12 -1.55 8.55 -6.82
N GLY A 13 -2.02 8.59 -8.07
CA GLY A 13 -1.38 9.37 -9.14
C GLY A 13 0.07 8.94 -9.37
N ALA A 14 0.33 7.64 -9.26
CA ALA A 14 1.64 7.02 -9.33
C ALA A 14 1.75 6.06 -10.52
N GLU A 15 2.99 5.76 -10.91
CA GLU A 15 3.28 4.79 -11.97
C GLU A 15 3.37 3.38 -11.38
N ALA A 16 2.84 2.39 -12.10
CA ALA A 16 2.95 0.99 -11.75
C ALA A 16 3.63 0.18 -12.86
N ALA A 17 4.32 -0.88 -12.46
CA ALA A 17 4.99 -1.80 -13.37
C ALA A 17 4.71 -3.27 -12.99
N GLY A 18 4.87 -4.18 -13.97
CA GLY A 18 4.63 -5.61 -13.79
C GLY A 18 3.17 -6.00 -13.96
N ASN A 19 2.71 -6.99 -13.19
CA ASN A 19 1.35 -7.52 -13.25
C ASN A 19 0.36 -6.61 -12.49
N VAL A 20 -0.13 -5.57 -13.16
CA VAL A 20 -1.00 -4.55 -12.55
C VAL A 20 -2.42 -5.05 -12.21
N ASP A 21 -2.77 -6.25 -12.65
CA ASP A 21 -4.06 -6.90 -12.38
C ASP A 21 -4.08 -7.67 -11.05
N ILE A 22 -2.94 -7.75 -10.34
CA ILE A 22 -2.88 -8.38 -9.02
C ILE A 22 -3.81 -7.65 -8.06
N VAL A 23 -4.65 -8.44 -7.39
CA VAL A 23 -5.60 -7.96 -6.39
C VAL A 23 -4.97 -7.95 -5.01
N ILE A 24 -5.07 -6.83 -4.32
CA ILE A 24 -4.54 -6.58 -2.99
C ILE A 24 -5.68 -6.27 -2.02
N ARG A 25 -5.60 -6.80 -0.79
CA ARG A 25 -6.63 -6.64 0.25
C ARG A 25 -6.32 -5.56 1.29
N ARG A 26 -5.04 -5.31 1.58
CA ARG A 26 -4.58 -4.35 2.59
C ARG A 26 -3.13 -3.95 2.34
N ALA A 27 -2.71 -2.86 2.97
CA ALA A 27 -1.30 -2.49 3.05
C ALA A 27 -0.65 -3.13 4.29
N ALA A 28 0.63 -3.44 4.21
CA ALA A 28 1.39 -4.01 5.31
C ALA A 28 2.87 -3.59 5.28
N GLU A 29 3.51 -3.68 6.44
CA GLU A 29 4.97 -3.54 6.56
C GLU A 29 5.69 -4.63 5.74
N PRO A 30 6.82 -4.34 5.08
CA PRO A 30 7.45 -5.23 4.10
C PRO A 30 7.67 -6.67 4.58
N GLN A 31 8.21 -6.84 5.78
CA GLN A 31 8.50 -8.17 6.33
C GLN A 31 7.24 -8.95 6.76
N ALA A 32 6.15 -8.24 7.09
CA ALA A 32 4.89 -8.84 7.54
C ALA A 32 3.88 -9.03 6.41
N ALA A 33 4.14 -8.46 5.24
CA ALA A 33 3.24 -8.48 4.10
C ALA A 33 3.16 -9.89 3.49
N GLY A 34 1.95 -10.44 3.46
CA GLY A 34 1.64 -11.69 2.78
C GLY A 34 1.36 -11.52 1.29
N PRO A 35 1.05 -12.62 0.58
CA PRO A 35 0.90 -12.62 -0.89
C PRO A 35 -0.29 -11.81 -1.40
N GLU A 36 -1.28 -11.50 -0.55
CA GLU A 36 -2.44 -10.65 -0.88
C GLU A 36 -2.30 -9.22 -0.32
N ASP A 37 -1.16 -8.89 0.27
CA ASP A 37 -0.87 -7.60 0.89
C ASP A 37 0.01 -6.74 -0.02
N LEU A 38 -0.14 -5.41 0.07
CA LEU A 38 0.73 -4.45 -0.57
C LEU A 38 1.83 -4.07 0.42
N ALA A 39 3.05 -4.51 0.17
CA ALA A 39 4.19 -4.15 1.01
C ALA A 39 4.54 -2.67 0.85
N LEU A 40 4.81 -1.97 1.95
CA LEU A 40 5.14 -0.54 1.96
C LEU A 40 6.64 -0.31 2.14
N ALA A 41 7.39 -0.27 1.04
CA ALA A 41 8.85 -0.16 1.03
C ALA A 41 9.33 1.07 0.25
N MET A 42 8.95 2.27 0.69
CA MET A 42 9.22 3.52 -0.03
C MET A 42 10.66 4.07 0.13
N ASP A 43 11.55 3.32 0.77
CA ASP A 43 12.96 3.68 1.02
C ASP A 43 13.84 2.41 0.87
N PRO A 44 15.02 2.49 0.24
CA PRO A 44 15.91 1.34 0.03
C PRO A 44 16.23 0.53 1.28
N LYS A 45 16.24 1.14 2.47
CA LYS A 45 16.51 0.44 3.73
C LYS A 45 15.51 -0.69 4.04
N TYR A 46 14.35 -0.70 3.40
CA TYR A 46 13.32 -1.73 3.57
C TYR A 46 13.44 -2.90 2.59
N ALA A 47 14.46 -2.90 1.71
CA ALA A 47 14.68 -3.96 0.72
C ALA A 47 14.82 -5.35 1.37
N GLU A 48 15.56 -5.45 2.48
CA GLU A 48 15.70 -6.72 3.22
C GLU A 48 14.35 -7.22 3.74
N GLY A 49 13.48 -6.31 4.18
CA GLY A 49 12.13 -6.64 4.63
C GLY A 49 11.26 -7.17 3.49
N LEU A 50 11.39 -6.62 2.27
CA LEU A 50 10.70 -7.15 1.09
C LEU A 50 11.16 -8.57 0.76
N ALA A 51 12.48 -8.81 0.77
CA ALA A 51 13.05 -10.12 0.47
C ALA A 51 12.70 -11.19 1.51
N ALA A 52 12.53 -10.79 2.78
CA ALA A 52 12.12 -11.69 3.85
C ALA A 52 10.60 -11.89 3.95
N GLY A 53 9.82 -10.99 3.35
CA GLY A 53 8.36 -11.03 3.32
C GLY A 53 7.80 -12.00 2.27
N GLY A 54 6.47 -12.08 2.20
CA GLY A 54 5.74 -12.92 1.24
C GLY A 54 4.94 -12.13 0.21
N ALA A 55 5.15 -10.82 0.12
CA ALA A 55 4.38 -9.95 -0.75
C ALA A 55 4.71 -10.19 -2.22
N ARG A 56 3.66 -10.21 -3.06
CA ARG A 56 3.80 -10.27 -4.52
C ARG A 56 3.86 -8.88 -5.15
N ALA A 57 3.43 -7.85 -4.42
CA ALA A 57 3.47 -6.48 -4.88
C ALA A 57 3.84 -5.49 -3.77
N ALA A 58 4.47 -4.38 -4.16
CA ALA A 58 4.92 -3.37 -3.21
C ALA A 58 4.82 -1.93 -3.75
N VAL A 59 4.68 -0.98 -2.83
CA VAL A 59 5.03 0.43 -3.09
C VAL A 59 6.52 0.59 -2.84
N VAL A 60 7.26 1.03 -3.85
CA VAL A 60 8.73 1.10 -3.83
C VAL A 60 9.27 2.49 -4.15
N TRP A 61 10.54 2.73 -3.81
CA TRP A 61 11.26 3.94 -4.21
C TRP A 61 11.53 3.95 -5.73
N PRO A 62 11.69 5.13 -6.36
CA PRO A 62 12.08 5.22 -7.77
C PRO A 62 13.41 4.51 -8.06
N GLY A 63 13.45 3.68 -9.11
CA GLY A 63 14.66 2.96 -9.50
C GLY A 63 14.95 1.69 -8.68
N ALA A 64 14.01 1.22 -7.86
CA ALA A 64 14.11 -0.08 -7.21
C ALA A 64 14.20 -1.22 -8.25
N ASP A 65 15.15 -2.15 -8.07
CA ASP A 65 15.20 -3.42 -8.81
C ASP A 65 14.19 -4.40 -8.21
N TRP A 66 12.91 -4.13 -8.45
CA TRP A 66 11.81 -4.90 -7.88
C TRP A 66 11.73 -6.33 -8.42
N GLN A 67 12.25 -6.59 -9.62
CA GLN A 67 12.35 -7.93 -10.19
C GLN A 67 13.41 -8.76 -9.44
N GLY A 68 14.55 -8.16 -9.11
CA GLY A 68 15.56 -8.77 -8.24
C GLY A 68 15.08 -9.03 -6.80
N LEU A 69 14.07 -8.28 -6.34
CA LEU A 69 13.40 -8.48 -5.05
C LEU A 69 12.27 -9.52 -5.11
N GLY A 70 12.03 -10.17 -6.25
CA GLY A 70 11.04 -11.23 -6.41
C GLY A 70 9.59 -10.75 -6.47
N LEU A 71 9.36 -9.45 -6.70
CA LEU A 71 8.02 -8.88 -6.82
C LEU A 71 7.46 -9.09 -8.23
N GLU A 72 6.16 -9.31 -8.33
CA GLU A 72 5.44 -9.45 -9.61
C GLU A 72 4.88 -8.11 -10.10
N ALA A 73 4.63 -7.17 -9.19
CA ALA A 73 4.15 -5.83 -9.52
C ALA A 73 4.62 -4.79 -8.50
N VAL A 74 4.77 -3.55 -8.94
CA VAL A 74 5.13 -2.44 -8.05
C VAL A 74 4.41 -1.14 -8.40
N ILE A 75 4.34 -0.25 -7.42
CA ILE A 75 3.95 1.15 -7.58
C ILE A 75 5.12 2.02 -7.15
N PHE A 76 5.61 2.88 -8.04
CA PHE A 76 6.70 3.79 -7.73
C PHE A 76 6.18 5.03 -7.00
N ALA A 77 6.66 5.27 -5.78
CA ALA A 77 6.27 6.41 -4.96
C ALA A 77 7.41 7.46 -4.89
N PRO A 78 7.54 8.37 -5.88
CA PRO A 78 8.54 9.45 -5.81
C PRO A 78 8.25 10.46 -4.69
N ARG A 79 7.01 10.47 -4.17
CA ARG A 79 6.56 11.32 -3.05
C ARG A 79 5.91 10.45 -1.98
N SER A 80 6.71 9.73 -1.21
CA SER A 80 6.27 8.72 -0.22
C SER A 80 5.16 9.21 0.72
N ARG A 81 5.26 10.46 1.22
CA ARG A 81 4.23 11.06 2.09
C ARG A 81 2.89 11.24 1.38
N LEU A 82 2.91 11.64 0.11
CA LEU A 82 1.70 11.81 -0.71
C LEU A 82 1.09 10.45 -1.03
N ALA A 83 1.92 9.45 -1.37
CA ALA A 83 1.47 8.08 -1.59
C ALA A 83 0.78 7.51 -0.33
N MET A 84 1.34 7.75 0.86
CA MET A 84 0.69 7.37 2.12
C MET A 84 -0.61 8.08 2.40
N ALA A 85 -0.69 9.40 2.17
CA ALA A 85 -1.93 10.14 2.33
C ALA A 85 -3.04 9.59 1.41
N GLY A 86 -2.71 9.27 0.16
CA GLY A 86 -3.65 8.66 -0.79
C GLY A 86 -4.06 7.25 -0.37
N LEU A 87 -3.09 6.42 0.04
CA LEU A 87 -3.34 5.04 0.40
C LEU A 87 -4.19 4.92 1.66
N SER A 88 -3.89 5.72 2.69
CA SER A 88 -4.69 5.75 3.91
C SER A 88 -6.13 6.15 3.62
N ARG A 89 -6.37 7.17 2.79
CA ARG A 89 -7.74 7.56 2.40
C ARG A 89 -8.49 6.45 1.66
N MET A 90 -7.78 5.69 0.82
CA MET A 90 -8.39 4.63 0.02
C MET A 90 -8.68 3.37 0.84
N MET A 91 -7.80 3.01 1.78
CA MET A 91 -7.88 1.75 2.53
C MET A 91 -8.53 1.88 3.92
N ASP A 92 -8.65 3.08 4.47
CA ASP A 92 -9.33 3.34 5.74
C ASP A 92 -10.82 3.67 5.50
N PRO A 93 -11.77 2.79 5.84
CA PRO A 93 -13.20 3.12 5.77
C PRO A 93 -13.61 4.17 6.81
N GLY A 94 -12.70 4.58 7.68
CA GLY A 94 -12.95 5.44 8.82
C GLY A 94 -13.64 4.72 9.97
N PRO A 95 -13.71 5.35 11.13
CA PRO A 95 -14.42 4.79 12.28
C PRO A 95 -15.93 4.77 12.02
N GLN A 96 -16.58 3.66 12.41
CA GLN A 96 -18.03 3.52 12.33
C GLN A 96 -18.70 4.28 13.49
N ILE A 97 -18.78 5.61 13.38
CA ILE A 97 -19.38 6.48 14.39
C ILE A 97 -20.84 6.73 14.02
N ALA A 98 -21.76 6.37 14.92
CA ALA A 98 -23.17 6.67 14.75
C ALA A 98 -23.40 8.20 14.82
N PRO A 99 -24.29 8.77 13.98
CA PRO A 99 -24.62 10.19 14.05
C PRO A 99 -25.36 10.51 15.36
N GLY A 100 -25.14 11.71 15.92
CA GLY A 100 -25.84 12.24 17.09
C GLY A 100 -24.93 12.66 18.24
N LEU A 101 -25.54 13.14 19.33
CA LEU A 101 -24.84 13.42 20.60
C LEU A 101 -24.83 12.14 21.44
N HIS A 102 -23.63 11.68 21.82
CA HIS A 102 -23.52 10.53 22.72
C HIS A 102 -24.15 10.87 24.08
N PRO A 103 -24.90 9.97 24.75
CA PRO A 103 -25.60 10.27 26.01
C PRO A 103 -24.71 10.76 27.17
N MET A 104 -23.40 10.54 27.08
CA MET A 104 -22.41 11.01 28.07
C MET A 104 -21.72 12.32 27.66
N ALA A 105 -22.08 12.94 26.54
CA ALA A 105 -21.52 14.22 26.14
C ALA A 105 -22.04 15.33 27.07
N VAL A 106 -21.12 16.09 27.66
CA VAL A 106 -21.42 17.35 28.36
C VAL A 106 -21.11 18.48 27.39
N VAL A 107 -22.11 19.29 27.05
CA VAL A 107 -22.04 20.38 26.07
C VAL A 107 -22.27 21.71 26.78
#